data_AF-A0A2K9CUN8-F1
#
_entry.id   AF-A0A2K9CUN8-F1
#
_cell.length_a   1.000
_cell.length_b   1.000
_cell.length_c   1.000
_cell.angle_alpha   90.00
_cell.angle_beta   90.00
_cell.angle_gamma   90.00
#
_symmetry.space_group_name_H-M   'P 1'
#
loop_
_entity.id
_entity.type
_entity.pdbx_description
1 polymer ?
#
loop_
_entity_poly.entity_id
_entity_poly.type
_entity_poly.pdbx_seq_one_letter_code
_entity_poly.pdbx_strand_id
1 'polypeptide(L)'
;MMVILRQSVLGLLVMVLSSLLITAQADTSPIGVALDQRVIDLTNTLDAGTTTRLKEQLAALEQRKGAQVAVLLVPSTGGNSIEDYANQLFRAWKLGRKDVNDGILLVVAKDDRKVRIEVGYGLEGTVTDLLAHRIIEEHITPAFRQGDYAGGVAQGVNDLVTLVDGGDLPEVAGPGVNPQAIAVLLAFILGGIGGVLMAAGKLPWRRALLAALAATVLLAIYGGGPDWPIYLGLLPLTLLIGGATFGALWLARTVFYCVMGLLAYIVGVLVVNHFVEVNFVHWLVWPFGGALVLGLYVGLFYLIKESWKTKPRFFLLRVLAVLGIYVAAGLLVGHDYQGWLVAIPVASFAAFIIFVQSISTSGSGSGSGSGGGSSSSSSSRSNSSSSSSGGGGSSGGGGASGSW
;
A
#
# COMPACT_ATOMS: atom_id res chain seq x y z
N MET A 1 -38.97 -54.50 -45.51
CA MET A 1 -37.82 -54.61 -44.58
C MET A 1 -36.68 -53.64 -44.90
N MET A 2 -36.26 -53.46 -46.18
CA MET A 2 -35.15 -52.56 -46.54
C MET A 2 -35.40 -51.05 -46.32
N VAL A 3 -36.66 -50.58 -46.39
CA VAL A 3 -36.99 -49.16 -46.17
C VAL A 3 -36.82 -48.75 -44.70
N ILE A 4 -37.19 -49.63 -43.77
CA ILE A 4 -37.05 -49.40 -42.32
C ILE A 4 -35.57 -49.37 -41.94
N LEU A 5 -34.76 -50.28 -42.51
CA LEU A 5 -33.31 -50.31 -42.29
C LEU A 5 -32.61 -49.02 -42.76
N ARG A 6 -33.03 -48.46 -43.91
CA ARG A 6 -32.49 -47.18 -44.43
C ARG A 6 -32.86 -46.00 -43.54
N GLN A 7 -34.08 -45.96 -43.02
CA GLN A 7 -34.53 -44.87 -42.15
C GLN A 7 -33.83 -44.91 -40.78
N SER A 8 -33.54 -46.10 -40.25
CA SER A 8 -32.77 -46.25 -39.00
C SER A 8 -31.31 -45.81 -39.16
N VAL A 9 -30.67 -46.12 -40.30
CA VAL A 9 -29.28 -45.70 -40.56
C VAL A 9 -29.18 -44.19 -40.76
N LEU A 10 -30.14 -43.57 -41.45
CA LEU A 10 -30.18 -42.11 -41.61
C LEU A 10 -30.40 -41.40 -40.26
N GLY A 11 -31.29 -41.93 -39.41
CA GLY A 11 -31.52 -41.38 -38.07
C GLY A 11 -30.29 -41.45 -37.17
N LEU A 12 -29.54 -42.55 -37.24
CA LEU A 12 -28.32 -42.74 -36.47
C LEU A 12 -27.19 -41.82 -36.97
N LEU A 13 -27.09 -41.61 -38.29
CA LEU A 13 -26.11 -40.71 -38.89
C LEU A 13 -26.41 -39.23 -38.59
N VAL A 14 -27.70 -38.85 -38.52
CA VAL A 14 -28.13 -37.52 -38.07
C VAL A 14 -27.86 -37.33 -36.57
N MET A 15 -28.11 -38.32 -35.71
CA MET A 15 -27.75 -38.23 -34.29
C MET A 15 -26.24 -38.07 -34.07
N VAL A 16 -25.42 -38.80 -34.83
CA VAL A 16 -23.96 -38.68 -34.76
C VAL A 16 -23.51 -37.30 -35.26
N LEU A 17 -24.04 -36.79 -36.38
CA LEU A 17 -23.71 -35.44 -36.85
C LEU A 17 -24.18 -34.34 -35.88
N SER A 18 -25.35 -34.48 -35.26
CA SER A 18 -25.84 -33.54 -34.25
C SER A 18 -25.00 -33.57 -32.97
N SER A 19 -24.41 -34.71 -32.61
CA SER A 19 -23.51 -34.81 -31.45
C SER A 19 -22.15 -34.15 -31.70
N LEU A 20 -21.66 -34.11 -32.95
CA LEU A 20 -20.41 -33.41 -33.30
C LEU A 20 -20.55 -31.87 -33.33
N LEU A 21 -21.76 -31.35 -33.44
CA LEU A 21 -22.02 -29.90 -33.47
C LEU A 21 -22.02 -29.24 -32.07
N ILE A 22 -22.05 -30.04 -31.00
CA ILE A 22 -22.16 -29.52 -29.62
C ILE A 22 -20.78 -29.32 -28.95
N THR A 23 -19.69 -29.81 -29.53
CA THR A 23 -18.35 -29.79 -28.93
C THR A 23 -17.46 -28.58 -29.30
N ALA A 24 -18.01 -27.48 -29.82
CA ALA A 24 -17.21 -26.34 -30.29
C ALA A 24 -17.58 -24.98 -29.67
N GLN A 25 -18.05 -24.94 -28.43
CA GLN A 25 -18.01 -23.71 -27.63
C GLN A 25 -16.62 -23.65 -27.00
N ALA A 26 -15.66 -23.04 -27.71
CA ALA A 26 -14.42 -22.59 -27.09
C ALA A 26 -14.80 -21.58 -26.00
N ASP A 27 -14.32 -21.77 -24.77
CA ASP A 27 -14.41 -20.77 -23.70
C ASP A 27 -13.78 -19.47 -24.22
N THR A 28 -14.60 -18.57 -24.77
CA THR A 28 -14.16 -17.24 -25.13
C THR A 28 -13.92 -16.50 -23.82
N SER A 29 -12.68 -16.04 -23.65
CA SER A 29 -12.35 -15.08 -22.58
C SER A 29 -13.42 -13.97 -22.59
N PRO A 30 -13.89 -13.48 -21.43
CA PRO A 30 -14.92 -12.45 -21.34
C PRO A 30 -14.55 -11.15 -22.07
N ILE A 31 -13.28 -11.02 -22.48
CA ILE A 31 -12.70 -9.86 -23.16
C ILE A 31 -12.49 -10.13 -24.67
N GLY A 32 -12.83 -11.32 -25.18
CA GLY A 32 -12.75 -11.65 -26.61
C GLY A 32 -11.34 -11.93 -27.14
N VAL A 33 -10.35 -12.06 -26.26
CA VAL A 33 -8.95 -12.41 -26.62
C VAL A 33 -8.65 -13.82 -26.11
N ALA A 34 -8.38 -14.76 -27.01
CA ALA A 34 -7.95 -16.10 -26.65
C ALA A 34 -6.44 -16.12 -26.41
N LEU A 35 -5.96 -16.88 -25.42
CA LEU A 35 -4.54 -17.15 -25.23
C LEU A 35 -4.09 -18.23 -26.22
N ASP A 36 -3.94 -17.86 -27.48
CA ASP A 36 -3.38 -18.74 -28.51
C ASP A 36 -1.84 -18.65 -28.56
N GLN A 37 -1.28 -17.53 -28.06
CA GLN A 37 0.13 -17.18 -28.15
C GLN A 37 0.59 -16.49 -26.86
N ARG A 38 1.90 -16.60 -26.55
CA ARG A 38 2.52 -15.96 -25.38
C ARG A 38 2.59 -14.43 -25.49
N VAL A 39 2.52 -13.90 -26.71
CA VAL A 39 2.55 -12.46 -26.99
C VAL A 39 1.45 -12.14 -27.99
N ILE A 40 0.52 -11.29 -27.58
CA ILE A 40 -0.62 -10.84 -28.38
C ILE A 40 -0.55 -9.32 -28.47
N ASP A 41 -0.41 -8.80 -29.68
CA ASP A 41 -0.40 -7.35 -29.94
C ASP A 41 -1.57 -6.97 -30.86
N LEU A 42 -2.58 -6.33 -30.29
CA LEU A 42 -3.76 -5.82 -31.00
C LEU A 42 -3.58 -4.37 -31.48
N THR A 43 -2.42 -3.77 -31.19
CA THR A 43 -2.10 -2.37 -31.51
C THR A 43 -1.13 -2.22 -32.69
N ASN A 44 -0.56 -3.32 -33.18
CA ASN A 44 0.52 -3.34 -34.18
C ASN A 44 1.69 -2.42 -33.79
N THR A 45 2.04 -2.41 -32.50
CA THR A 45 3.12 -1.59 -31.95
C THR A 45 4.46 -2.33 -31.97
N LEU A 46 4.44 -3.66 -31.88
CA LEU A 46 5.62 -4.51 -31.94
C LEU A 46 5.88 -4.96 -33.38
N ASP A 47 7.14 -4.88 -33.82
CA ASP A 47 7.53 -5.49 -35.08
C ASP A 47 7.56 -7.03 -34.99
N ALA A 48 7.55 -7.70 -36.13
CA ALA A 48 7.51 -9.16 -36.21
C ALA A 48 8.76 -9.82 -35.60
N GLY A 49 9.93 -9.18 -35.71
CA GLY A 49 11.19 -9.66 -35.14
C GLY A 49 11.15 -9.62 -33.61
N THR A 50 10.74 -8.49 -33.04
CA THR A 50 10.56 -8.35 -31.59
C THR A 50 9.55 -9.34 -31.05
N THR A 51 8.39 -9.47 -31.71
CA THR A 51 7.34 -10.42 -31.30
C THR A 51 7.84 -11.86 -31.29
N THR A 52 8.60 -12.27 -32.32
CA THR A 52 9.16 -13.62 -32.41
C THR A 52 10.19 -13.87 -31.31
N ARG A 53 11.10 -12.92 -31.09
CA ARG A 53 12.11 -13.01 -30.02
C ARG A 53 11.47 -13.14 -28.65
N LEU A 54 10.45 -12.34 -28.35
CA LEU A 54 9.73 -12.42 -27.07
C LEU A 54 9.03 -13.77 -26.91
N LYS A 55 8.37 -14.27 -27.96
CA LYS A 55 7.72 -15.60 -27.93
C LYS A 55 8.72 -16.72 -27.64
N GLU A 56 9.88 -16.70 -28.29
CA GLU A 56 10.95 -17.68 -28.08
C GLU A 56 11.51 -17.61 -26.66
N GLN A 57 11.79 -16.40 -26.16
CA GLN A 57 12.28 -16.18 -24.79
C GLN A 57 11.31 -16.70 -23.74
N LEU A 58 10.01 -16.37 -23.88
CA LEU A 58 8.97 -16.81 -22.95
C LEU A 58 8.71 -18.32 -23.03
N ALA A 59 8.78 -18.90 -24.24
CA ALA A 59 8.70 -20.35 -24.41
C ALA A 59 9.87 -21.07 -23.74
N ALA A 60 11.07 -20.51 -23.84
CA ALA A 60 12.26 -21.08 -23.23
C ALA A 60 12.21 -20.97 -21.69
N LEU A 61 11.67 -19.89 -21.13
CA LEU A 61 11.42 -19.76 -19.70
C LEU A 61 10.43 -20.83 -19.20
N GLU A 62 9.31 -21.00 -19.90
CA GLU A 62 8.30 -21.99 -19.55
C GLU A 62 8.87 -23.42 -19.59
N GLN A 63 9.71 -23.74 -20.58
CA GLN A 63 10.39 -25.04 -20.66
C GLN A 63 11.36 -25.29 -19.50
N ARG A 64 12.06 -24.26 -19.02
CA ARG A 64 13.08 -24.40 -17.96
C ARG A 64 12.50 -24.36 -16.55
N LYS A 65 11.51 -23.51 -16.28
CA LYS A 65 10.97 -23.25 -14.94
C LYS A 65 9.51 -23.67 -14.76
N GLY A 66 8.78 -23.88 -15.85
CA GLY A 66 7.33 -24.14 -15.85
C GLY A 66 6.46 -22.90 -15.70
N ALA A 67 7.05 -21.73 -15.41
CA ALA A 67 6.35 -20.47 -15.28
C ALA A 67 5.83 -19.97 -16.63
N GLN A 68 4.59 -19.47 -16.64
CA GLN A 68 3.92 -19.00 -17.85
C GLN A 68 3.80 -17.47 -17.83
N VAL A 69 4.57 -16.81 -18.69
CA VAL A 69 4.49 -15.36 -18.85
C VAL A 69 3.77 -15.04 -20.15
N ALA A 70 2.76 -14.17 -20.08
CA ALA A 70 1.99 -13.71 -21.23
C ALA A 70 2.05 -12.18 -21.34
N VAL A 71 2.10 -11.68 -22.57
CA VAL A 71 2.14 -10.24 -22.88
C VAL A 71 0.95 -9.88 -23.77
N LEU A 72 0.19 -8.87 -23.37
CA LEU A 72 -0.95 -8.34 -24.13
C LEU A 72 -0.80 -6.84 -24.33
N LEU A 73 -0.82 -6.40 -25.59
CA LEU A 73 -0.96 -4.99 -25.96
C LEU A 73 -2.36 -4.76 -26.53
N VAL A 74 -3.11 -3.85 -25.93
CA VAL A 74 -4.46 -3.44 -26.34
C VAL A 74 -4.53 -1.93 -26.53
N PRO A 75 -5.41 -1.44 -27.43
CA PRO A 75 -5.63 -0.01 -27.58
C PRO A 75 -6.15 0.60 -26.28
N SER A 76 -7.24 0.06 -25.73
CA SER A 76 -7.88 0.55 -24.50
C SER A 76 -8.53 -0.59 -23.73
N THR A 77 -8.71 -0.39 -22.42
CA THR A 77 -9.46 -1.27 -21.50
C THR A 77 -10.97 -1.10 -21.59
N GLY A 78 -11.47 -0.15 -22.40
CA GLY A 78 -12.90 0.08 -22.59
C GLY A 78 -13.58 0.75 -21.39
N GLY A 79 -12.81 1.48 -20.55
CA GLY A 79 -13.33 2.21 -19.39
C GLY A 79 -13.24 1.45 -18.06
N ASN A 80 -12.80 0.19 -18.08
CA ASN A 80 -12.49 -0.56 -16.86
C ASN A 80 -11.16 -0.10 -16.25
N SER A 81 -10.93 -0.40 -14.97
CA SER A 81 -9.58 -0.27 -14.40
C SER A 81 -8.65 -1.29 -15.06
N ILE A 82 -7.35 -0.98 -15.18
CA ILE A 82 -6.40 -1.92 -15.78
C ILE A 82 -6.19 -3.13 -14.86
N GLU A 83 -6.38 -2.93 -13.56
CA GLU A 83 -6.39 -3.91 -12.49
C GLU A 83 -7.49 -4.94 -12.69
N ASP A 84 -8.74 -4.49 -12.85
CA ASP A 84 -9.88 -5.37 -13.08
C ASP A 84 -9.77 -6.08 -14.42
N TYR A 85 -9.34 -5.36 -15.45
CA TYR A 85 -9.15 -5.91 -16.80
C TYR A 85 -8.10 -7.04 -16.79
N ALA A 86 -6.92 -6.79 -16.22
CA ALA A 86 -5.85 -7.80 -16.13
C ALA A 86 -6.28 -8.99 -15.26
N ASN A 87 -6.96 -8.76 -14.14
CA ASN A 87 -7.46 -9.82 -13.26
C ASN A 87 -8.48 -10.74 -13.95
N GLN A 88 -9.45 -10.15 -14.64
CA GLN A 88 -10.46 -10.92 -15.38
C GLN A 88 -9.80 -11.75 -16.48
N LEU A 89 -8.83 -11.16 -17.19
CA LEU A 89 -8.09 -11.84 -18.24
C LEU A 89 -7.23 -12.98 -17.71
N PHE A 90 -6.48 -12.74 -16.63
CA PHE A 90 -5.63 -13.74 -15.98
C PHE A 90 -6.43 -14.98 -15.57
N ARG A 91 -7.63 -14.77 -14.99
CA ARG A 91 -8.55 -15.84 -14.59
C ARG A 91 -9.14 -16.57 -15.79
N ALA A 92 -9.54 -15.85 -16.83
CA ALA A 92 -10.11 -16.43 -18.03
C ALA A 92 -9.10 -17.31 -18.76
N TRP A 93 -7.85 -16.86 -18.84
CA TRP A 93 -6.76 -17.60 -19.46
C TRP A 93 -6.22 -18.73 -18.60
N LYS A 94 -6.60 -18.78 -17.31
CA LYS A 94 -6.10 -19.76 -16.33
C LYS A 94 -4.57 -19.83 -16.40
N LEU A 95 -3.93 -18.66 -16.37
CA LEU A 95 -2.50 -18.54 -16.62
C LEU A 95 -1.68 -19.16 -15.48
N GLY A 96 -0.71 -19.99 -15.86
CA GLY A 96 0.08 -20.77 -14.92
C GLY A 96 -0.40 -22.22 -14.79
N ARG A 97 0.47 -23.08 -14.23
CA ARG A 97 0.15 -24.48 -14.00
C ARG A 97 -0.86 -24.62 -12.86
N LYS A 98 -1.78 -25.56 -13.03
CA LYS A 98 -2.77 -25.90 -12.01
C LYS A 98 -2.08 -26.25 -10.68
N ASP A 99 -2.60 -25.71 -9.59
CA ASP A 99 -2.14 -25.88 -8.20
C ASP A 99 -0.77 -25.24 -7.87
N VAL A 100 0.02 -24.84 -8.89
CA VAL A 100 1.28 -24.10 -8.70
C VAL A 100 1.04 -22.59 -8.79
N ASN A 101 0.17 -22.13 -9.69
CA ASN A 101 -0.16 -20.71 -9.90
C ASN A 101 1.05 -19.85 -10.29
N ASP A 102 1.90 -20.35 -11.19
CA ASP A 102 3.12 -19.70 -11.68
C ASP A 102 2.92 -18.91 -12.99
N GLY A 103 1.81 -18.20 -13.08
CA GLY A 103 1.48 -17.31 -14.22
C GLY A 103 1.91 -15.86 -13.98
N ILE A 104 2.32 -15.14 -15.03
CA ILE A 104 2.53 -13.69 -15.02
C ILE A 104 1.90 -13.08 -16.28
N LEU A 105 1.12 -12.03 -16.12
CA LEU A 105 0.49 -11.33 -17.25
C LEU A 105 0.93 -9.86 -17.27
N LEU A 106 1.59 -9.44 -18.34
CA LEU A 106 1.88 -8.04 -18.64
C LEU A 106 0.83 -7.50 -19.62
N VAL A 107 0.00 -6.54 -19.16
CA VAL A 107 -1.00 -5.86 -19.98
C VAL A 107 -0.58 -4.41 -20.21
N VAL A 108 -0.62 -3.96 -21.46
CA VAL A 108 -0.38 -2.58 -21.86
C VAL A 108 -1.61 -2.06 -22.59
N ALA A 109 -2.27 -1.06 -22.00
CA ALA A 109 -3.35 -0.30 -22.61
C ALA A 109 -2.80 1.01 -23.16
N LYS A 110 -2.50 1.02 -24.46
CA LYS A 110 -1.69 2.06 -25.12
C LYS A 110 -2.36 3.43 -25.11
N ASP A 111 -3.64 3.50 -25.50
CA ASP A 111 -4.39 4.76 -25.60
C ASP A 111 -4.76 5.28 -24.20
N ASP A 112 -4.98 4.38 -23.25
CA ASP A 112 -5.24 4.72 -21.84
C ASP A 112 -3.96 5.13 -21.09
N ARG A 113 -2.79 4.90 -21.69
CA ARG A 113 -1.46 5.05 -21.09
C ARG A 113 -1.30 4.34 -19.74
N LYS A 114 -1.78 3.10 -19.66
CA LYS A 114 -1.72 2.28 -18.46
C LYS A 114 -1.03 0.96 -18.74
N VAL A 115 -0.24 0.50 -17.77
CA VAL A 115 0.42 -0.81 -17.79
C VAL A 115 0.15 -1.52 -16.47
N ARG A 116 0.01 -2.84 -16.52
CA ARG A 116 -0.11 -3.69 -15.34
C ARG A 116 0.65 -4.99 -15.52
N ILE A 117 1.32 -5.41 -14.45
CA ILE A 117 1.86 -6.76 -14.29
C ILE A 117 1.01 -7.45 -13.23
N GLU A 118 0.31 -8.52 -13.61
CA GLU A 118 -0.43 -9.41 -12.70
C GLU A 118 0.42 -10.65 -12.44
N VAL A 119 0.60 -11.03 -11.18
CA VAL A 119 1.43 -12.17 -10.77
C VAL A 119 0.55 -13.23 -10.11
N GLY A 120 0.81 -14.49 -10.43
CA GLY A 120 0.17 -15.62 -9.78
C GLY A 120 0.79 -15.92 -8.41
N TYR A 121 -0.02 -16.44 -7.47
CA TYR A 121 0.39 -16.70 -6.09
C TYR A 121 1.67 -17.54 -5.94
N GLY A 122 1.93 -18.45 -6.88
CA GLY A 122 3.14 -19.29 -6.87
C GLY A 122 4.43 -18.53 -7.11
N LEU A 123 4.36 -17.31 -7.64
CA LEU A 123 5.50 -16.47 -7.96
C LEU A 123 5.58 -15.20 -7.11
N GLU A 124 4.67 -14.95 -6.16
CA GLU A 124 4.71 -13.77 -5.27
C GLU A 124 6.04 -13.63 -4.50
N GLY A 125 6.62 -14.76 -4.06
CA GLY A 125 7.89 -14.76 -3.35
C GLY A 125 9.10 -14.44 -4.24
N THR A 126 8.94 -14.54 -5.55
CA THR A 126 10.01 -14.31 -6.54
C THR A 126 9.83 -12.98 -7.27
N VAL A 127 8.60 -12.68 -7.67
CA VAL A 127 8.17 -11.43 -8.30
C VAL A 127 7.17 -10.78 -7.35
N THR A 128 7.69 -10.05 -6.37
CA THR A 128 6.86 -9.31 -5.41
C THR A 128 6.21 -8.09 -6.07
N ASP A 129 5.15 -7.57 -5.46
CA ASP A 129 4.50 -6.31 -5.88
C ASP A 129 5.50 -5.16 -6.01
N LEU A 130 6.47 -5.10 -5.10
CA LEU A 130 7.54 -4.09 -5.11
C LEU A 130 8.42 -4.22 -6.36
N LEU A 131 8.83 -5.45 -6.70
CA LEU A 131 9.66 -5.71 -7.88
C LEU A 131 8.87 -5.46 -9.18
N ALA A 132 7.62 -5.89 -9.24
CA ALA A 132 6.74 -5.60 -10.37
C ALA A 132 6.55 -4.08 -10.56
N HIS A 133 6.34 -3.34 -9.48
CA HIS A 133 6.22 -1.88 -9.52
C HIS A 133 7.53 -1.23 -9.99
N ARG A 134 8.66 -1.74 -9.49
CA ARG A 134 9.99 -1.28 -9.89
C ARG A 134 10.24 -1.47 -11.40
N ILE A 135 9.91 -2.63 -11.95
CA ILE A 135 10.00 -2.90 -13.40
C ILE A 135 9.16 -1.87 -14.18
N ILE A 136 7.94 -1.61 -13.72
CA ILE A 136 7.05 -0.65 -14.38
C ILE A 136 7.62 0.76 -14.34
N GLU A 137 7.99 1.28 -13.17
CA GLU A 137 8.43 2.67 -12.99
C GLU A 137 9.83 2.94 -13.54
N GLU A 138 10.76 2.01 -13.40
CA GLU A 138 12.17 2.24 -13.75
C GLU A 138 12.50 1.87 -15.20
N HIS A 139 11.80 0.90 -15.78
CA HIS A 139 12.15 0.36 -17.11
C HIS A 139 11.03 0.54 -18.15
N ILE A 140 9.79 0.19 -17.83
CA ILE A 140 8.69 0.24 -18.81
C ILE A 140 8.23 1.68 -19.07
N THR A 141 7.80 2.39 -18.03
CA THR A 141 7.23 3.74 -18.10
C THR A 141 8.18 4.76 -18.75
N PRO A 142 9.49 4.81 -18.43
CA PRO A 142 10.41 5.75 -19.06
C PRO A 142 10.60 5.51 -20.56
N ALA A 143 10.63 4.25 -21.00
CA ALA A 143 10.70 3.89 -22.41
C ALA A 143 9.42 4.31 -23.15
N PHE A 144 8.25 4.07 -22.53
CA PHE A 144 6.96 4.46 -23.10
C PHE A 144 6.80 5.97 -23.23
N ARG A 145 7.32 6.76 -22.27
CA ARG A 145 7.37 8.23 -22.37
C ARG A 145 8.21 8.72 -23.55
N GLN A 146 9.22 7.96 -23.96
CA GLN A 146 10.07 8.24 -25.12
C GLN A 146 9.47 7.73 -26.44
N GLY A 147 8.31 7.06 -26.38
CA GLY A 147 7.67 6.44 -27.53
C GLY A 147 8.24 5.07 -27.92
N ASP A 148 9.19 4.54 -27.14
CA ASP A 148 9.80 3.22 -27.36
C ASP A 148 9.03 2.12 -26.63
N TYR A 149 7.88 1.74 -27.20
CA TYR A 149 7.04 0.68 -26.65
C TYR A 149 7.68 -0.71 -26.79
N ALA A 150 8.37 -0.97 -27.90
CA ALA A 150 9.02 -2.26 -28.13
C ALA A 150 10.17 -2.49 -27.15
N GLY A 151 11.01 -1.46 -26.93
CA GLY A 151 12.08 -1.49 -25.93
C GLY A 151 11.53 -1.66 -24.51
N GLY A 152 10.51 -0.89 -24.12
CA GLY A 152 9.91 -0.99 -22.80
C GLY A 152 9.32 -2.37 -22.49
N VAL A 153 8.56 -2.95 -23.44
CA VAL A 153 8.01 -4.32 -23.28
C VAL A 153 9.12 -5.36 -23.24
N ALA A 154 10.13 -5.26 -24.11
CA ALA A 154 11.23 -6.22 -24.14
C ALA A 154 12.07 -6.20 -22.87
N GLN A 155 12.34 -5.00 -22.33
CA GLN A 155 13.06 -4.85 -21.07
C GLN A 155 12.25 -5.40 -19.90
N GLY A 156 10.97 -5.04 -19.79
CA GLY A 156 10.10 -5.57 -18.74
C GLY A 156 9.97 -7.09 -18.77
N VAL A 157 9.87 -7.70 -19.96
CA VAL A 157 9.90 -9.17 -20.11
C VAL A 157 11.24 -9.75 -19.67
N ASN A 158 12.36 -9.13 -20.01
CA ASN A 158 13.69 -9.59 -19.62
C ASN A 158 13.89 -9.55 -18.09
N ASP A 159 13.38 -8.52 -17.43
CA ASP A 159 13.42 -8.38 -15.98
C ASP A 159 12.58 -9.48 -15.30
N LEU A 160 11.36 -9.72 -15.80
CA LEU A 160 10.50 -10.79 -15.31
C LEU A 160 11.16 -12.16 -15.48
N VAL A 161 11.79 -12.42 -16.63
CA VAL A 161 12.56 -13.65 -16.89
C VAL A 161 13.71 -13.79 -15.89
N THR A 162 14.45 -12.70 -15.62
CA THR A 162 15.58 -12.69 -14.68
C THR A 162 15.12 -13.05 -13.26
N LEU A 163 14.04 -12.44 -12.79
CA LEU A 163 13.47 -12.73 -11.48
C LEU A 163 13.03 -14.20 -11.37
N VAL A 164 12.28 -14.70 -12.36
CA VAL A 164 11.82 -16.10 -12.38
C VAL A 164 13.00 -17.09 -12.49
N ASP A 165 14.10 -16.70 -13.13
CA ASP A 165 15.33 -17.49 -13.16
C ASP A 165 16.04 -17.56 -11.80
N GLY A 166 15.67 -16.68 -10.86
CA GLY A 166 16.24 -16.56 -9.51
C GLY A 166 17.40 -15.57 -9.43
N GLY A 167 17.53 -14.69 -10.43
CA GLY A 167 18.49 -13.59 -10.42
C GLY A 167 17.89 -12.33 -9.78
N ASP A 168 18.78 -11.45 -9.32
CA ASP A 168 18.40 -10.13 -8.83
C ASP A 168 18.38 -9.10 -9.95
N LEU A 169 17.42 -8.16 -9.88
CA LEU A 169 17.43 -7.00 -10.78
C LEU A 169 18.63 -6.11 -10.43
N PRO A 170 19.36 -5.59 -11.43
CA PRO A 170 20.45 -4.67 -11.19
C PRO A 170 19.96 -3.48 -10.34
N GLU A 171 20.80 -3.03 -9.41
CA GLU A 171 20.52 -1.83 -8.63
C GLU A 171 20.57 -0.63 -9.58
N VAL A 172 19.39 -0.24 -10.09
CA VAL A 172 19.23 0.99 -10.87
C VAL A 172 19.49 2.11 -9.88
N ALA A 173 20.41 3.00 -10.21
CA ALA A 173 20.67 4.20 -9.41
C ALA A 173 19.31 4.85 -9.12
N GLY A 174 18.87 4.76 -7.87
CA GLY A 174 17.56 5.27 -7.46
C GLY A 174 17.40 6.73 -7.91
N PRO A 175 16.16 7.22 -8.09
CA PRO A 175 15.90 8.55 -8.65
C PRO A 175 16.87 9.54 -8.01
N GLY A 176 17.82 10.00 -8.82
CA GLY A 176 18.96 10.76 -8.32
C GLY A 176 18.43 11.84 -7.40
N VAL A 177 18.88 11.85 -6.15
CA VAL A 177 18.32 12.72 -5.12
C VAL A 177 18.38 14.15 -5.66
N ASN A 178 17.21 14.72 -5.97
CA ASN A 178 17.16 15.99 -6.69
C ASN A 178 17.96 17.03 -5.90
N PRO A 179 19.04 17.62 -6.46
CA PRO A 179 19.89 18.57 -5.75
C PRO A 179 19.08 19.73 -5.14
N GLN A 180 17.98 20.08 -5.81
CA GLN A 180 17.01 21.07 -5.37
C GLN A 180 16.23 20.64 -4.12
N ALA A 181 15.81 19.38 -4.02
CA ALA A 181 15.13 18.84 -2.83
C ALA A 181 16.08 18.83 -1.63
N ILE A 182 17.34 18.46 -1.86
CA ILE A 182 18.40 18.54 -0.84
C ILE A 182 18.57 20.00 -0.39
N ALA A 183 18.61 20.95 -1.32
CA ALA A 183 18.76 22.37 -1.00
C ALA A 183 17.61 22.90 -0.12
N VAL A 184 16.36 22.53 -0.41
CA VAL A 184 15.19 22.91 0.40
C VAL A 184 15.26 22.30 1.80
N LEU A 185 15.64 21.02 1.90
CA LEU A 185 15.78 20.34 3.19
C LEU A 185 16.90 20.98 4.03
N LEU A 186 18.04 21.31 3.42
CA LEU A 186 19.13 22.02 4.08
C LEU A 186 18.72 23.43 4.51
N ALA A 187 17.95 24.17 3.71
CA ALA A 187 17.41 25.47 4.09
C ALA A 187 16.53 25.36 5.35
N PHE A 188 15.64 24.37 5.39
CA PHE A 188 14.79 24.14 6.56
C PHE A 188 15.62 23.83 7.83
N ILE A 189 16.64 22.97 7.73
CA ILE A 189 17.53 22.64 8.86
C ILE A 189 18.32 23.86 9.33
N LEU A 190 18.94 24.60 8.40
CA LEU A 190 19.70 25.82 8.71
C LEU A 190 18.79 26.88 9.34
N GLY A 191 17.55 26.99 8.84
CA GLY A 191 16.49 27.79 9.43
C GLY A 191 16.23 27.41 10.88
N GLY A 192 15.97 26.13 11.14
CA GLY A 192 15.73 25.61 12.49
C GLY A 192 16.87 25.91 13.46
N ILE A 193 18.12 25.66 13.04
CA ILE A 193 19.31 25.96 13.85
C ILE A 193 19.42 27.46 14.12
N GLY A 194 19.23 28.30 13.09
CA GLY A 194 19.26 29.76 13.23
C GLY A 194 18.18 30.28 14.17
N GLY A 195 16.96 29.74 14.08
CA GLY A 195 15.84 30.06 14.97
C GLY A 195 16.10 29.70 16.42
N VAL A 196 16.65 28.52 16.68
CA VAL A 196 17.06 28.08 18.03
C VAL A 196 18.16 28.96 18.59
N LEU A 197 19.17 29.31 17.79
CA LEU A 197 20.28 30.18 18.22
C LEU A 197 19.83 31.61 18.53
N MET A 198 18.85 32.14 17.79
CA MET A 198 18.22 33.42 18.09
C MET A 198 17.39 33.33 19.38
N ALA A 199 16.56 32.29 19.54
CA ALA A 199 15.74 32.09 20.74
C ALA A 199 16.59 31.83 22.01
N ALA A 200 17.77 31.24 21.85
CA ALA A 200 18.76 31.06 22.92
C ALA A 200 19.57 32.32 23.25
N GLY A 201 19.37 33.44 22.54
CA GLY A 201 20.10 34.70 22.74
C GLY A 201 21.56 34.69 22.29
N LYS A 202 22.02 33.64 21.59
CA LYS A 202 23.40 33.49 21.14
C LYS A 202 23.68 34.17 19.80
N LEU A 203 22.64 34.44 19.01
CA LEU A 203 22.76 35.04 17.69
C LEU A 203 21.94 36.34 17.60
N PRO A 204 22.59 37.52 17.44
CA PRO A 204 21.85 38.76 17.24
C PRO A 204 21.17 38.76 15.86
N TRP A 205 19.95 39.31 15.78
CA TRP A 205 19.11 39.35 14.58
C TRP A 205 19.84 39.80 13.30
N ARG A 206 20.75 40.78 13.41
CA ARG A 206 21.55 41.28 12.28
C ARG A 206 22.46 40.21 11.66
N ARG A 207 23.07 39.36 12.49
CA ARG A 207 23.92 38.25 12.02
C ARG A 207 23.07 37.10 11.47
N ALA A 208 21.89 36.88 12.03
CA ALA A 208 20.94 35.89 11.53
C ALA A 208 20.44 36.24 10.12
N LEU A 209 20.11 37.51 9.87
CA LEU A 209 19.71 37.97 8.52
C LEU A 209 20.84 37.79 7.49
N LEU A 210 22.08 38.15 7.84
CA LEU A 210 23.22 37.96 6.95
C LEU A 210 23.50 36.48 6.66
N ALA A 211 23.41 35.63 7.69
CA ALA A 211 23.58 34.19 7.54
C ALA A 211 22.47 33.56 6.68
N ALA A 212 21.22 33.98 6.85
CA ALA A 212 20.10 33.49 6.06
C ALA A 212 20.21 33.91 4.58
N LEU A 213 20.64 35.14 4.32
CA LEU A 213 20.91 35.62 2.97
C LEU A 213 22.05 34.83 2.31
N ALA A 214 23.17 34.64 3.02
CA ALA A 214 24.30 33.88 2.52
C ALA A 214 23.95 32.41 2.25
N ALA A 215 23.20 31.76 3.16
CA ALA A 215 22.73 30.39 3.01
C ALA A 215 21.79 30.25 1.81
N THR A 216 20.88 31.20 1.61
CA THR A 216 19.96 31.22 0.46
C THR A 216 20.73 31.27 -0.86
N VAL A 217 21.73 32.15 -0.95
CA VAL A 217 22.56 32.28 -2.16
C VAL A 217 23.38 31.01 -2.41
N LEU A 218 24.02 30.45 -1.38
CA LEU A 218 24.82 29.22 -1.51
C LEU A 218 23.97 28.01 -1.92
N LEU A 219 22.78 27.87 -1.33
CA LEU A 219 21.87 26.76 -1.65
C LEU A 219 21.22 26.93 -3.03
N ALA A 220 20.95 28.15 -3.47
CA ALA A 220 20.49 28.42 -4.84
C ALA A 220 21.55 28.08 -5.89
N ILE A 221 22.84 28.36 -5.59
CA ILE A 221 23.97 27.96 -6.45
C ILE A 221 24.13 26.43 -6.46
N TYR A 222 24.04 25.79 -5.30
CA TYR A 222 24.14 24.32 -5.18
C TYR A 222 23.00 23.58 -5.89
N GLY A 223 21.77 24.11 -5.82
CA GLY A 223 20.60 23.53 -6.47
C GLY A 223 20.62 23.60 -8.00
N GLY A 224 21.54 24.39 -8.59
CA GLY A 224 21.98 24.40 -9.99
C GLY A 224 20.98 23.85 -11.00
N GLY A 225 19.92 24.61 -11.31
CA GLY A 225 18.91 24.23 -12.28
C GLY A 225 18.26 25.43 -12.99
N PRO A 226 17.52 25.20 -14.09
CA PRO A 226 16.83 26.26 -14.84
C PRO A 226 15.80 27.04 -14.00
N ASP A 227 15.30 26.44 -12.91
CA ASP A 227 14.31 27.02 -12.00
C ASP A 227 14.90 27.82 -10.84
N TRP A 228 16.19 28.16 -10.87
CA TRP A 228 16.87 28.93 -9.82
C TRP A 228 16.14 30.22 -9.36
N PRO A 229 15.36 30.95 -10.20
CA PRO A 229 14.65 32.15 -9.73
C PRO A 229 13.53 31.81 -8.72
N ILE A 230 12.89 30.64 -8.85
CA ILE A 230 11.84 30.20 -7.93
C ILE A 230 12.46 29.90 -6.55
N TYR A 231 13.65 29.29 -6.54
CA TYR A 231 14.35 28.93 -5.31
C TYR A 231 14.87 30.14 -4.53
N LEU A 232 15.13 31.28 -5.18
CA LEU A 232 15.46 32.53 -4.47
C LEU A 232 14.33 33.05 -3.58
N GLY A 233 13.07 32.76 -3.92
CA GLY A 233 11.92 33.07 -3.07
C GLY A 233 11.60 31.96 -2.06
N LEU A 234 11.74 30.70 -2.48
CA LEU A 234 11.37 29.53 -1.67
C LEU A 234 12.35 29.26 -0.52
N LEU A 235 13.66 29.34 -0.76
CA LEU A 235 14.68 29.04 0.25
C LEU A 235 14.64 29.98 1.47
N PRO A 236 14.53 31.32 1.35
CA PRO A 236 14.44 32.18 2.53
C PRO A 236 13.13 31.98 3.30
N LEU A 237 12.04 31.64 2.60
CA LEU A 237 10.76 31.30 3.22
C LEU A 237 10.85 30.00 4.02
N THR A 238 11.50 28.96 3.49
CA THR A 238 11.71 27.69 4.20
C THR A 238 12.67 27.82 5.37
N LEU A 239 13.73 28.64 5.23
CA LEU A 239 14.60 29.06 6.34
C LEU A 239 13.79 29.74 7.46
N LEU A 240 12.87 30.65 7.11
CA LEU A 240 12.03 31.36 8.07
C LEU A 240 11.05 30.40 8.76
N ILE A 241 10.40 29.50 8.03
CA ILE A 241 9.50 28.50 8.61
C ILE A 241 10.27 27.58 9.57
N GLY A 242 11.43 27.06 9.15
CA GLY A 242 12.28 26.24 10.03
C GLY A 242 12.70 27.01 11.28
N GLY A 243 13.11 28.27 11.13
CA GLY A 243 13.52 29.10 12.26
C GLY A 243 12.39 29.47 13.20
N ALA A 244 11.21 29.79 12.69
CA ALA A 244 10.04 30.09 13.50
C ALA A 244 9.54 28.87 14.26
N THR A 245 9.49 27.71 13.61
CA THR A 245 9.04 26.46 14.22
C THR A 245 9.97 26.02 15.34
N PHE A 246 11.26 25.82 15.08
CA PHE A 246 12.20 25.36 16.11
C PHE A 246 12.56 26.45 17.13
N GLY A 247 12.55 27.73 16.73
CA GLY A 247 12.69 28.86 17.66
C GLY A 247 11.53 28.97 18.64
N ALA A 248 10.30 28.75 18.19
CA ALA A 248 9.14 28.67 19.08
C ALA A 248 9.21 27.42 19.97
N LEU A 249 9.62 26.30 19.40
CA LEU A 249 9.76 25.03 20.12
C LEU A 249 10.82 25.12 21.23
N TRP A 250 11.84 25.94 21.08
CA TRP A 250 12.85 26.24 22.10
C TRP A 250 12.29 26.92 23.37
N LEU A 251 11.17 27.65 23.28
CA LEU A 251 10.48 28.20 24.46
C LEU A 251 9.99 27.08 25.39
N ALA A 252 9.65 25.93 24.83
CA ALA A 252 9.24 24.73 25.55
C ALA A 252 10.39 23.69 25.59
N ARG A 253 11.42 23.97 26.40
CA ARG A 253 12.67 23.16 26.46
C ARG A 253 12.41 21.65 26.59
N THR A 254 11.46 21.23 27.42
CA THR A 254 11.12 19.80 27.58
C THR A 254 10.62 19.18 26.28
N VAL A 255 9.72 19.87 25.57
CA VAL A 255 9.18 19.42 24.28
C VAL A 255 10.27 19.39 23.22
N PHE A 256 11.16 20.39 23.22
CA PHE A 256 12.31 20.45 22.32
C PHE A 256 13.22 19.24 22.41
N TYR A 257 13.63 18.86 23.62
CA TYR A 257 14.49 17.68 23.79
C TYR A 257 13.75 16.38 23.44
N CYS A 258 12.46 16.27 23.70
CA CYS A 258 11.65 15.13 23.27
C CYS A 258 11.59 15.00 21.74
N VAL A 259 11.33 16.11 21.03
CA VAL A 259 11.28 16.13 19.56
C VAL A 259 12.65 15.79 18.96
N MET A 260 13.74 16.35 19.50
CA MET A 260 15.09 16.03 19.05
C MET A 260 15.47 14.57 19.29
N GLY A 261 15.11 14.01 20.45
CA GLY A 261 15.31 12.58 20.75
C GLY A 261 14.53 11.69 19.79
N LEU A 262 13.30 12.07 19.43
CA LEU A 262 12.49 11.34 18.45
C LEU A 262 13.11 11.39 17.05
N LEU A 263 13.54 12.57 16.59
CA LEU A 263 14.19 12.70 15.29
C LEU A 263 15.48 11.86 15.24
N ALA A 264 16.29 11.88 16.29
CA ALA A 264 17.49 11.05 16.39
C ALA A 264 17.16 9.55 16.34
N TYR A 265 16.07 9.13 16.99
CA TYR A 265 15.59 7.75 16.93
C TYR A 265 15.18 7.36 15.50
N ILE A 266 14.38 8.18 14.82
CA ILE A 266 13.95 7.93 13.43
C ILE A 266 15.15 7.80 12.50
N VAL A 267 16.11 8.71 12.61
CA VAL A 267 17.35 8.66 11.81
C VAL A 267 18.14 7.39 12.12
N GLY A 268 18.25 7.00 13.40
CA GLY A 268 18.91 5.75 13.79
C GLY A 268 18.25 4.52 13.17
N VAL A 269 16.92 4.44 13.18
CA VAL A 269 16.18 3.33 12.55
C VAL A 269 16.34 3.34 11.03
N LEU A 270 16.34 4.51 10.38
CA LEU A 270 16.60 4.62 8.94
C LEU A 270 18.00 4.14 8.57
N VAL A 271 19.02 4.50 9.36
CA VAL A 271 20.40 4.04 9.16
C VAL A 271 20.49 2.53 9.34
N VAL A 272 19.89 1.97 10.39
CA VAL A 272 19.88 0.51 10.61
C VAL A 272 19.18 -0.22 9.46
N ASN A 273 18.05 0.31 8.97
CA ASN A 273 17.33 -0.25 7.82
C ASN A 273 18.18 -0.30 6.54
N HIS A 274 19.15 0.61 6.39
CA HIS A 274 20.06 0.57 5.25
C HIS A 274 21.06 -0.60 5.33
N PHE A 275 21.43 -1.04 6.53
CA PHE A 275 22.42 -2.10 6.74
C PHE A 275 21.80 -3.47 7.02
N VAL A 276 20.56 -3.50 7.51
CA VAL A 276 19.83 -4.72 7.88
C VAL A 276 18.39 -4.53 7.40
N GLU A 277 17.83 -5.48 6.66
CA GLU A 277 16.43 -5.47 6.22
C GLU A 277 15.48 -5.55 7.43
N VAL A 278 15.23 -4.42 8.05
CA VAL A 278 14.42 -4.31 9.26
C VAL A 278 13.13 -3.61 8.91
N ASN A 279 11.99 -4.19 9.28
CA ASN A 279 10.68 -3.55 9.09
C ASN A 279 10.61 -2.19 9.81
N PHE A 280 10.86 -1.11 9.07
CA PHE A 280 10.88 0.27 9.57
C PHE A 280 9.61 0.62 10.35
N VAL A 281 8.45 0.22 9.82
CA VAL A 281 7.14 0.45 10.43
C VAL A 281 7.05 -0.23 11.79
N HIS A 282 7.57 -1.46 11.92
CA HIS A 282 7.51 -2.19 13.18
C HIS A 282 8.32 -1.48 14.27
N TRP A 283 9.55 -1.05 13.95
CA TRP A 283 10.45 -0.40 14.90
C TRP A 283 10.05 1.03 15.23
N LEU A 284 9.31 1.71 14.35
CA LEU A 284 8.70 2.99 14.68
C LEU A 284 7.50 2.79 15.61
N VAL A 285 6.57 1.89 15.27
CA VAL A 285 5.27 1.76 15.97
C VAL A 285 5.42 1.21 17.38
N TRP A 286 6.36 0.29 17.62
CA TRP A 286 6.49 -0.40 18.91
C TRP A 286 6.78 0.49 20.13
N PRO A 287 7.78 1.40 20.12
CA PRO A 287 8.04 2.28 21.25
C PRO A 287 6.89 3.27 21.51
N PHE A 288 6.23 3.77 20.46
CA PHE A 288 5.07 4.64 20.60
C PHE A 288 3.85 3.89 21.16
N GLY A 289 3.59 2.68 20.65
CA GLY A 289 2.55 1.80 21.17
C GLY A 289 2.79 1.47 22.63
N GLY A 290 4.03 1.11 23.00
CA GLY A 290 4.42 0.85 24.38
C GLY A 290 4.23 2.06 25.30
N ALA A 291 4.65 3.26 24.87
CA ALA A 291 4.48 4.48 25.65
C ALA A 291 3.00 4.87 25.84
N LEU A 292 2.17 4.72 24.80
CA LEU A 292 0.73 4.98 24.86
C LEU A 292 0.03 4.00 25.82
N VAL A 293 0.37 2.72 25.73
CA VAL A 293 -0.15 1.69 26.63
C VAL A 293 0.27 1.99 28.07
N LEU A 294 1.55 2.30 28.31
CA LEU A 294 2.06 2.63 29.64
C LEU A 294 1.37 3.88 30.21
N GLY A 295 1.17 4.92 29.40
CA GLY A 295 0.42 6.12 29.79
C GLY A 295 -1.04 5.80 30.18
N LEU A 296 -1.71 4.93 29.43
CA LEU A 296 -3.05 4.44 29.74
C LEU A 296 -3.09 3.71 31.08
N TYR A 297 -2.12 2.82 31.36
CA TYR A 297 -2.03 2.09 32.63
C TYR A 297 -1.73 3.00 33.82
N VAL A 298 -0.85 4.00 33.64
CA VAL A 298 -0.58 5.02 34.67
C VAL A 298 -1.85 5.83 34.95
N GLY A 299 -2.58 6.25 33.91
CA GLY A 299 -3.88 6.92 34.06
C GLY A 299 -4.91 6.06 34.79
N LEU A 300 -5.01 4.77 34.43
CA LEU A 300 -5.88 3.80 35.11
C LEU A 300 -5.51 3.67 36.60
N PHE A 301 -4.22 3.61 36.93
CA PHE A 301 -3.75 3.53 38.31
C PHE A 301 -4.16 4.76 39.14
N TYR A 302 -4.01 5.98 38.59
CA TYR A 302 -4.47 7.20 39.26
C TYR A 302 -5.99 7.18 39.48
N LEU A 303 -6.75 6.78 38.46
CA LEU A 303 -8.22 6.67 38.55
C LEU A 303 -8.66 5.64 39.58
N ILE A 304 -8.01 4.47 39.64
CA ILE A 304 -8.28 3.42 40.64
C ILE A 304 -8.02 3.97 42.05
N LYS A 305 -6.88 4.65 42.24
CA LYS A 305 -6.51 5.29 43.52
C LYS A 305 -7.53 6.34 43.96
N GLU A 306 -8.06 7.12 43.02
CA GLU A 306 -9.03 8.19 43.28
C GLU A 306 -10.44 7.63 43.53
N SER A 307 -10.84 6.59 42.80
CA SER A 307 -12.11 5.88 42.96
C SER A 307 -12.20 5.15 44.30
N TRP A 308 -11.08 4.59 44.78
CA TRP A 308 -11.00 3.93 46.09
C TRP A 308 -11.26 4.92 47.25
N LYS A 309 -10.80 6.16 47.12
CA LYS A 309 -11.00 7.22 48.13
C LYS A 309 -12.43 7.74 48.20
N THR A 310 -13.16 7.72 47.08
CA THR A 310 -14.51 8.34 47.00
C THR A 310 -15.63 7.36 47.33
N LYS A 311 -15.63 6.12 46.80
CA LYS A 311 -16.74 5.15 46.98
C LYS A 311 -16.26 3.69 47.05
N PRO A 312 -15.80 3.19 48.21
CA PRO A 312 -15.24 1.84 48.34
C PRO A 312 -16.25 0.70 48.07
N ARG A 313 -17.55 0.93 48.27
CA ARG A 313 -18.59 -0.11 48.06
C ARG A 313 -18.86 -0.43 46.59
N PHE A 314 -18.69 0.54 45.68
CA PHE A 314 -18.85 0.33 44.24
C PHE A 314 -17.54 0.01 43.52
N PHE A 315 -16.42 0.13 44.23
CA PHE A 315 -15.09 -0.20 43.70
C PHE A 315 -14.97 -1.69 43.36
N LEU A 316 -15.41 -2.58 44.26
CA LEU A 316 -15.31 -4.03 44.06
C LEU A 316 -16.10 -4.52 42.83
N LEU A 317 -17.32 -4.00 42.65
CA LEU A 317 -18.17 -4.28 41.49
C LEU A 317 -17.49 -3.86 40.16
N ARG A 318 -16.74 -2.76 40.16
CA ARG A 318 -16.03 -2.28 38.96
C ARG A 318 -14.79 -3.10 38.67
N VAL A 319 -14.04 -3.50 39.70
CA VAL A 319 -12.91 -4.43 39.54
C VAL A 319 -13.40 -5.75 38.94
N LEU A 320 -14.55 -6.27 39.40
CA LEU A 320 -15.17 -7.47 38.82
C LEU A 320 -15.62 -7.27 37.36
N ALA A 321 -16.19 -6.11 37.02
CA ALA A 321 -16.55 -5.79 35.63
C ALA A 321 -15.33 -5.72 34.70
N VAL A 322 -14.24 -5.10 35.14
CA VAL A 322 -12.97 -5.05 34.40
C VAL A 322 -12.37 -6.45 34.23
N LEU A 323 -12.36 -7.25 35.29
CA LEU A 323 -11.91 -8.65 35.24
C LEU A 323 -12.72 -9.45 34.21
N GLY A 324 -14.05 -9.27 34.19
CA GLY A 324 -14.93 -9.90 33.21
C GLY A 324 -14.63 -9.50 31.77
N ILE A 325 -14.34 -8.22 31.51
CA ILE A 325 -13.94 -7.74 30.17
C ILE A 325 -12.60 -8.33 29.74
N TYR A 326 -11.64 -8.42 30.65
CA TYR A 326 -10.34 -9.04 30.37
C TYR A 326 -10.47 -10.54 30.05
N VAL A 327 -11.31 -11.26 30.79
CA VAL A 327 -11.60 -12.68 30.52
C VAL A 327 -12.33 -12.85 29.19
N ALA A 328 -13.32 -12.00 28.89
CA ALA A 328 -14.05 -12.03 27.63
C ALA A 328 -13.14 -11.71 26.42
N ALA A 329 -12.25 -10.72 26.56
CA ALA A 329 -11.27 -10.39 25.54
C ALA A 329 -10.29 -11.55 25.29
N GLY A 330 -9.84 -12.22 26.35
CA GLY A 330 -8.98 -13.41 26.24
C GLY A 330 -9.66 -14.60 25.57
N LEU A 331 -10.97 -14.77 25.77
CA LEU A 331 -11.75 -15.85 25.14
C LEU A 331 -12.10 -15.57 23.67
N LEU A 332 -12.27 -14.31 23.27
CA LEU A 332 -12.68 -13.93 21.91
C LEU A 332 -11.53 -13.92 20.90
N VAL A 333 -10.30 -13.61 21.34
CA VAL A 333 -9.15 -13.36 20.44
C VAL A 333 -8.29 -14.63 20.24
N GLY A 334 -8.66 -15.76 20.84
CA GLY A 334 -7.91 -17.01 20.75
C GLY A 334 -6.68 -17.06 21.67
N HIS A 335 -6.18 -18.26 21.95
CA HIS A 335 -5.08 -18.51 22.89
C HIS A 335 -3.69 -18.16 22.36
N ASP A 336 -3.57 -17.64 21.13
CA ASP A 336 -2.28 -17.32 20.53
C ASP A 336 -1.66 -16.07 21.17
N TYR A 337 -0.34 -16.10 21.38
CA TYR A 337 0.43 -15.03 22.03
C TYR A 337 0.25 -13.67 21.35
N GLN A 338 0.03 -13.64 20.03
CA GLN A 338 -0.21 -12.41 19.29
C GLN A 338 -1.60 -11.82 19.53
N GLY A 339 -2.60 -12.65 19.83
CA GLY A 339 -3.95 -12.20 20.18
C GLY A 339 -3.99 -11.46 21.51
N TRP A 340 -3.27 -11.98 22.52
CA TRP A 340 -3.18 -11.34 23.83
C TRP A 340 -2.44 -10.00 23.80
N LEU A 341 -1.46 -9.84 22.91
CA LEU A 341 -0.74 -8.57 22.72
C LEU A 341 -1.67 -7.43 22.25
N VAL A 342 -2.73 -7.74 21.52
CA VAL A 342 -3.73 -6.75 21.05
C VAL A 342 -4.93 -6.65 22.00
N ALA A 343 -5.36 -7.77 22.59
CA ALA A 343 -6.51 -7.83 23.47
C ALA A 343 -6.31 -7.03 24.78
N ILE A 344 -5.09 -7.09 25.36
CA ILE A 344 -4.77 -6.43 26.63
C ILE A 344 -4.92 -4.89 26.55
N PRO A 345 -4.33 -4.18 25.57
CA PRO A 345 -4.53 -2.75 25.39
C PRO A 345 -6.00 -2.34 25.20
N VAL A 346 -6.76 -3.10 24.40
CA VAL A 346 -8.17 -2.82 24.10
C VAL A 346 -9.04 -3.00 25.35
N ALA A 347 -8.83 -4.08 26.10
CA ALA A 347 -9.51 -4.31 27.38
C ALA A 347 -9.18 -3.23 28.43
N SER A 348 -7.94 -2.74 28.43
CA SER A 348 -7.51 -1.64 29.30
C SER A 348 -8.21 -0.32 28.98
N PHE A 349 -8.45 -0.04 27.70
CA PHE A 349 -9.20 1.15 27.28
C PHE A 349 -10.66 1.10 27.74
N ALA A 350 -11.30 -0.07 27.66
CA ALA A 350 -12.64 -0.27 28.24
C ALA A 350 -12.65 -0.08 29.76
N ALA A 351 -11.64 -0.59 30.46
CA ALA A 351 -11.46 -0.38 31.90
C ALA A 351 -11.29 1.12 32.25
N PHE A 352 -10.54 1.86 31.44
CA PHE A 352 -10.35 3.30 31.60
C PHE A 352 -11.69 4.06 31.50
N ILE A 353 -12.53 3.76 30.50
CA ILE A 353 -13.85 4.38 30.33
C ILE A 353 -14.75 4.13 31.55
N ILE A 354 -14.79 2.90 32.07
CA ILE A 354 -15.61 2.53 33.25
C ILE A 354 -15.18 3.34 34.48
N PHE A 355 -13.88 3.54 34.68
CA PHE A 355 -13.36 4.31 35.80
C PHE A 355 -13.53 5.83 35.60
N VAL A 356 -13.42 6.36 34.38
CA VAL A 356 -13.68 7.78 34.08
C VAL A 356 -15.15 8.16 34.29
N GLN A 357 -16.10 7.32 33.84
CA GLN A 357 -17.54 7.56 34.04
C GLN A 357 -17.94 7.62 35.53
N SER A 358 -17.11 7.06 36.40
CA SER A 358 -17.34 7.12 37.84
C SER A 358 -17.06 8.48 38.48
N ILE A 359 -16.26 9.32 37.82
CA ILE A 359 -15.89 10.67 38.28
C ILE A 359 -16.84 11.70 37.66
N SER A 360 -17.34 11.48 36.44
CA SER A 360 -18.32 12.39 35.81
C SER A 360 -19.70 12.35 36.48
N THR A 361 -20.08 11.22 37.09
CA THR A 361 -21.32 11.10 37.87
C THR A 361 -21.29 11.77 39.24
N SER A 362 -20.17 12.42 39.62
CA SER A 362 -20.09 13.32 40.78
C SER A 362 -20.40 14.80 40.48
N GLY A 363 -20.70 15.15 39.22
CA GLY A 363 -20.83 16.55 38.77
C GLY A 363 -22.24 17.04 38.42
N SER A 364 -23.31 16.25 38.56
CA SER A 364 -24.67 16.67 38.16
C SER A 364 -25.67 16.63 39.32
N GLY A 365 -25.51 17.60 40.23
CA GLY A 365 -26.56 18.02 41.14
C GLY A 365 -27.18 19.35 40.68
N SER A 366 -28.50 19.37 40.55
CA SER A 366 -29.40 20.53 40.37
C SER A 366 -29.44 21.24 39.01
N GLY A 367 -30.60 21.14 38.36
CA GLY A 367 -30.95 21.86 37.13
C GLY A 367 -32.30 21.40 36.60
N SER A 368 -33.36 21.58 37.39
CA SER A 368 -34.75 21.43 36.95
C SER A 368 -35.06 22.44 35.85
N GLY A 369 -35.15 21.97 34.61
CA GLY A 369 -35.57 22.75 33.46
C GLY A 369 -36.60 21.94 32.67
N SER A 370 -37.87 22.20 32.96
CA SER A 370 -39.01 21.77 32.15
C SER A 370 -38.88 22.31 30.73
N GLY A 371 -38.78 21.41 29.75
CA GLY A 371 -38.84 21.74 28.33
C GLY A 371 -39.38 20.54 27.57
N GLY A 372 -40.69 20.52 27.35
CA GLY A 372 -41.33 19.56 26.46
C GLY A 372 -40.90 19.79 25.01
N GLY A 373 -40.79 18.70 24.26
CA GLY A 373 -40.40 18.78 22.84
C GLY A 373 -40.23 17.41 22.20
N SER A 374 -41.38 16.80 21.89
CA SER A 374 -41.63 15.90 20.75
C SER A 374 -40.54 14.90 20.32
N SER A 375 -40.87 13.63 20.55
CA SER A 375 -40.37 12.46 19.85
C SER A 375 -40.50 12.55 18.33
N SER A 376 -39.40 12.32 17.60
CA SER A 376 -39.42 11.80 16.24
C SER A 376 -38.45 10.62 16.14
N SER A 377 -39.03 9.43 16.16
CA SER A 377 -38.37 8.17 15.86
C SER A 377 -38.14 8.04 14.35
N SER A 378 -36.89 8.11 13.90
CA SER A 378 -36.50 7.63 12.57
C SER A 378 -35.67 6.36 12.75
N SER A 379 -36.35 5.23 12.64
CA SER A 379 -35.75 3.92 12.47
C SER A 379 -35.33 3.73 11.02
N SER A 380 -34.04 3.75 10.73
CA SER A 380 -33.47 3.20 9.50
C SER A 380 -32.68 1.93 9.84
N ARG A 381 -33.36 0.80 9.68
CA ARG A 381 -32.74 -0.53 9.56
C ARG A 381 -32.25 -0.68 8.13
N SER A 382 -30.95 -0.87 7.94
CA SER A 382 -30.42 -1.47 6.72
C SER A 382 -29.65 -2.73 7.10
N ASN A 383 -30.35 -3.86 6.98
CA ASN A 383 -29.76 -5.18 6.87
C ASN A 383 -29.25 -5.34 5.43
N SER A 384 -27.98 -5.64 5.26
CA SER A 384 -27.47 -6.27 4.05
C SER A 384 -26.53 -7.40 4.44
N SER A 385 -27.12 -8.59 4.56
CA SER A 385 -26.42 -9.86 4.55
C SER A 385 -26.20 -10.27 3.10
N SER A 386 -24.95 -10.28 2.63
CA SER A 386 -24.56 -11.00 1.43
C SER A 386 -23.79 -12.25 1.84
N SER A 387 -24.45 -13.39 1.70
CA SER A 387 -23.88 -14.72 1.74
C SER A 387 -23.01 -14.94 0.50
N SER A 388 -21.71 -15.18 0.68
CA SER A 388 -20.83 -15.67 -0.38
C SER A 388 -20.89 -17.21 -0.41
N SER A 389 -21.48 -17.76 -1.46
CA SER A 389 -21.39 -19.18 -1.81
C SER A 389 -20.18 -19.41 -2.72
N GLY A 390 -19.29 -20.29 -2.32
CA GLY A 390 -18.04 -20.60 -3.01
C GLY A 390 -18.21 -21.32 -4.36
N GLY A 391 -17.18 -21.18 -5.20
CA GLY A 391 -17.05 -21.89 -6.47
C GLY A 391 -15.82 -21.48 -7.30
N GLY A 392 -14.64 -21.98 -6.91
CA GLY A 392 -13.56 -22.43 -7.82
C GLY A 392 -12.80 -21.42 -8.69
N GLY A 393 -11.62 -20.99 -8.21
CA GLY A 393 -10.57 -20.28 -8.97
C GLY A 393 -9.86 -19.25 -8.10
N SER A 394 -8.83 -19.64 -7.37
CA SER A 394 -8.19 -18.78 -6.35
C SER A 394 -7.56 -17.51 -6.93
N SER A 395 -7.73 -16.44 -6.16
CA SER A 395 -7.21 -15.07 -6.21
C SER A 395 -5.86 -14.80 -6.88
N GLY A 396 -5.78 -13.63 -7.54
CA GLY A 396 -4.58 -13.00 -8.10
C GLY A 396 -3.54 -12.73 -7.01
N GLY A 397 -2.32 -13.18 -7.27
CA GLY A 397 -1.22 -13.16 -6.34
C GLY A 397 -0.46 -11.84 -6.38
N GLY A 398 -1.18 -10.71 -6.26
CA GLY A 398 -0.55 -9.41 -6.35
C GLY A 398 -0.13 -9.00 -7.77
N GLY A 399 0.53 -7.85 -7.85
CA GLY A 399 0.92 -7.21 -9.10
C GLY A 399 0.84 -5.68 -9.02
N ALA A 400 1.61 -5.01 -9.89
CA ALA A 400 1.69 -3.55 -9.92
C ALA A 400 1.07 -2.95 -11.18
N SER A 401 0.54 -1.74 -11.06
CA SER A 401 0.11 -0.92 -12.18
C SER A 401 0.91 0.38 -12.24
N GLY A 402 0.94 0.99 -13.43
CA GLY A 402 1.57 2.28 -13.67
C GLY A 402 0.96 3.00 -14.87
N SER A 403 1.35 4.26 -15.03
CA SER A 403 0.90 5.13 -16.12
C SER A 403 2.02 6.04 -16.62
N TRP A 404 2.02 6.39 -17.91
CA TRP A 404 3.11 7.16 -18.52
C TRP A 404 2.72 8.50 -19.16
#